data_AF-A0A2D5IYA6-F1
#
_entry.id   AF-A0A2D5IYA6-F1
#
_cell.length_a   1.000
_cell.length_b   1.000
_cell.length_c   1.000
_cell.angle_alpha   90.00
_cell.angle_beta   90.00
_cell.angle_gamma   90.00
#
_symmetry.space_group_name_H-M   'P 1'
#
loop_
_entity.id
_entity.type
_entity.pdbx_description
1 polymer ?
#
loop_
_entity_poly.entity_id
_entity_poly.type
_entity_poly.pdbx_seq_one_letter_code
_entity_poly.pdbx_strand_id
1 'polypeptide(L)'
;MPRTIDQQIAEAENRVQRLKTKKRTKDTRRKIIVGATIIPAAFKDKKLARYLVRLLETSLTREVDKQDAEPLLDELRKFIGDDQA
;
A
#
# COMPACT_ATOMS: atom_id res chain seq x y z
N MET A 1 -20.53 -37.95 20.47
CA MET A 1 -20.25 -37.11 21.64
C MET A 1 -20.36 -35.65 21.23
N PRO A 2 -21.15 -34.81 21.91
CA PRO A 2 -21.22 -33.38 21.60
C PRO A 2 -19.83 -32.73 21.82
N ARG A 3 -19.46 -31.77 20.97
CA ARG A 3 -18.18 -31.07 21.07
C ARG A 3 -18.05 -30.39 22.44
N THR A 4 -16.89 -30.53 23.07
CA THR A 4 -16.62 -29.80 24.32
C THR A 4 -16.63 -28.29 24.06
N ILE A 5 -16.88 -27.51 25.11
CA ILE A 5 -16.88 -26.03 24.99
C ILE A 5 -15.54 -25.54 24.42
N ASP A 6 -14.43 -26.11 24.85
CA ASP A 6 -13.08 -25.78 24.34
C ASP A 6 -12.94 -26.04 22.83
N GLN A 7 -13.53 -27.14 22.32
CA GLN A 7 -13.52 -27.43 20.88
C GLN A 7 -14.35 -26.40 20.09
N GLN A 8 -15.47 -25.95 20.66
CA GLN A 8 -16.31 -24.91 20.03
C GLN A 8 -15.59 -23.55 20.03
N ILE A 9 -14.90 -23.21 21.12
CA ILE A 9 -14.06 -22.00 21.21
C ILE A 9 -12.95 -22.04 20.15
N ALA A 10 -12.20 -23.14 20.09
CA ALA A 10 -11.11 -23.30 19.12
C ALA A 10 -11.60 -23.19 17.66
N GLU A 11 -12.77 -23.73 17.33
CA GLU A 11 -13.36 -23.61 15.99
C GLU A 11 -13.75 -22.16 15.66
N ALA A 12 -14.37 -21.46 16.60
CA ALA A 12 -14.74 -20.06 16.45
C ALA A 12 -13.51 -19.16 16.26
N GLU A 13 -12.46 -19.35 17.07
CA GLU A 13 -11.19 -18.62 16.94
C GLU A 13 -10.55 -18.87 15.57
N ASN A 14 -10.49 -20.13 15.12
CA ASN A 14 -9.97 -20.47 13.80
C ASN A 14 -10.78 -19.82 12.67
N ARG A 15 -12.11 -19.71 12.82
CA ARG A 15 -12.97 -19.01 11.86
C ARG A 15 -12.66 -17.51 11.86
N VAL A 16 -12.50 -16.89 13.02
CA VAL A 16 -12.12 -15.48 13.14
C VAL A 16 -10.76 -15.22 12.49
N GLN A 17 -9.76 -16.06 12.74
CA GLN A 17 -8.43 -15.90 12.13
C GLN A 17 -8.49 -16.01 10.60
N ARG A 18 -9.23 -16.98 10.06
CA ARG A 18 -9.43 -17.10 8.61
C ARG A 18 -10.10 -15.86 8.00
N LEU A 19 -11.09 -15.29 8.68
CA LEU A 19 -11.75 -14.06 8.22
C LEU A 19 -10.80 -12.86 8.28
N LYS A 20 -10.01 -12.72 9.35
CA LYS A 20 -8.98 -11.68 9.47
C LYS A 20 -7.95 -11.78 8.34
N THR A 21 -7.47 -12.98 8.03
CA THR A 21 -6.54 -13.23 6.91
C THR A 21 -7.18 -12.84 5.58
N LYS A 22 -8.40 -13.29 5.29
CA LYS A 22 -9.13 -12.91 4.06
C LYS A 22 -9.28 -11.38 3.94
N LYS A 23 -9.57 -10.69 5.04
CA LYS A 23 -9.68 -9.22 5.06
C LYS A 23 -8.33 -8.57 4.73
N ARG A 24 -7.24 -9.02 5.36
CA ARG A 24 -5.88 -8.52 5.08
C ARG A 24 -5.49 -8.75 3.63
N THR A 25 -5.72 -9.95 3.08
CA THR A 25 -5.44 -10.27 1.66
C THR A 25 -6.19 -9.34 0.71
N LYS A 26 -7.48 -9.08 0.97
CA LYS A 26 -8.27 -8.15 0.15
C LYS A 26 -7.73 -6.72 0.22
N ASP A 27 -7.37 -6.26 1.42
CA ASP A 27 -6.80 -4.92 1.61
C ASP A 27 -5.45 -4.76 0.91
N THR A 28 -4.55 -5.74 1.06
CA THR A 28 -3.26 -5.78 0.34
C THR A 28 -3.47 -5.75 -1.17
N ARG A 29 -4.39 -6.57 -1.70
CA ARG A 29 -4.69 -6.57 -3.14
C ARG A 29 -5.18 -5.20 -3.61
N ARG A 30 -6.07 -4.55 -2.85
CA ARG A 30 -6.56 -3.22 -3.20
C ARG A 30 -5.43 -2.18 -3.24
N LYS A 31 -4.52 -2.20 -2.26
CA LYS A 31 -3.34 -1.32 -2.23
C LYS A 31 -2.44 -1.52 -3.45
N ILE A 32 -2.18 -2.78 -3.82
CA ILE A 32 -1.38 -3.11 -5.02
C ILE A 32 -2.04 -2.59 -6.29
N ILE A 33 -3.35 -2.82 -6.48
CA ILE A 33 -4.07 -2.37 -7.68
C ILE A 33 -4.04 -0.85 -7.79
N VAL A 34 -4.31 -0.14 -6.68
CA VAL A 34 -4.29 1.32 -6.66
C VAL A 34 -2.89 1.86 -6.95
N GLY A 35 -1.85 1.33 -6.32
CA GLY A 35 -0.46 1.72 -6.59
C GLY A 35 -0.06 1.48 -8.05
N ALA A 36 -0.36 0.28 -8.58
CA ALA A 36 -0.09 -0.07 -9.97
C ALA A 36 -0.86 0.78 -10.99
N THR A 37 -1.95 1.43 -10.58
CA THR A 37 -2.73 2.34 -11.44
C THR A 37 -2.20 3.77 -11.37
N ILE A 38 -1.92 4.26 -10.15
CA ILE A 38 -1.49 5.64 -9.93
C ILE A 38 -0.06 5.89 -10.43
N ILE A 39 0.86 4.94 -10.21
CA ILE A 39 2.27 5.11 -10.58
C ILE A 39 2.41 5.38 -12.10
N PRO A 40 1.88 4.54 -13.02
CA PRO A 40 1.95 4.82 -14.44
C PRO A 40 1.15 6.06 -14.87
N ALA A 41 0.06 6.40 -14.17
CA ALA A 41 -0.70 7.62 -14.46
C ALA A 41 0.09 8.89 -14.13
N ALA A 42 0.90 8.86 -13.06
CA ALA A 42 1.77 9.97 -12.68
C ALA A 42 2.79 10.29 -13.79
N PHE A 43 3.32 9.28 -14.49
CA PHE A 43 4.22 9.49 -15.65
C PHE A 43 3.52 9.99 -16.93
N LYS A 44 2.24 10.33 -16.87
CA LYS A 44 1.49 10.95 -17.99
C LYS A 44 1.03 12.37 -17.68
N ASP A 45 1.00 12.75 -16.41
CA ASP A 45 0.55 14.06 -15.94
C ASP A 45 1.51 14.61 -14.88
N LYS A 46 2.25 15.66 -15.24
CA LYS A 46 3.21 16.31 -14.34
C LYS A 46 2.56 16.83 -13.04
N LYS A 47 1.29 17.25 -13.05
CA LYS A 47 0.60 17.70 -11.83
C LYS A 47 0.40 16.54 -10.86
N LEU A 48 -0.05 15.40 -11.37
CA LEU A 48 -0.20 14.18 -10.58
C LEU A 48 1.15 13.67 -10.06
N ALA A 49 2.20 13.70 -10.89
CA ALA A 49 3.56 13.36 -10.47
C ALA A 49 4.05 14.23 -9.30
N ARG A 50 3.92 15.56 -9.41
CA ARG A 50 4.30 16.50 -8.33
C ARG A 50 3.53 16.23 -7.05
N TYR A 51 2.22 15.98 -7.16
CA TYR A 51 1.39 15.65 -6.01
C TYR A 51 1.85 14.34 -5.34
N LEU A 52 2.12 13.30 -6.13
CA LEU A 52 2.56 12.00 -5.63
C LEU A 52 3.92 12.09 -4.92
N VAL A 53 4.88 12.81 -5.50
CA VAL A 53 6.19 13.06 -4.85
C VAL A 53 5.99 13.73 -3.50
N ARG A 54 5.26 14.85 -3.44
CA ARG A 54 5.01 15.57 -2.19
C ARG A 54 4.29 14.71 -1.15
N LEU A 55 3.32 13.90 -1.58
CA LEU A 55 2.58 13.02 -0.69
C LEU A 55 3.50 11.95 -0.07
N LEU A 56 4.35 11.32 -0.87
CA LEU A 56 5.28 10.31 -0.40
C LEU A 56 6.34 10.90 0.54
N GLU A 57 6.93 12.04 0.19
CA GLU A 57 7.93 12.73 1.02
C GLU A 57 7.36 13.17 2.39
N THR A 58 6.09 13.57 2.44
CA THR A 58 5.44 14.01 3.69
C THR A 58 4.87 12.87 4.52
N SER A 59 4.50 11.74 3.90
CA SER A 59 3.80 10.63 4.57
C SER A 59 4.72 9.50 5.03
N LEU A 60 5.86 9.30 4.37
CA LEU A 60 6.80 8.24 4.73
C LEU A 60 7.66 8.67 5.91
N THR A 61 7.45 8.04 7.07
CA THR A 61 8.13 8.40 8.32
C THR A 61 9.25 7.44 8.71
N ARG A 62 9.21 6.19 8.23
CA ARG A 62 10.21 5.17 8.54
C ARG A 62 11.33 5.19 7.50
N GLU A 63 12.58 5.15 7.96
CA GLU A 63 13.76 5.22 7.06
C GLU A 63 13.78 4.10 6.03
N VAL A 64 13.39 2.87 6.40
CA VAL A 64 13.30 1.75 5.45
C VAL A 64 12.28 2.04 4.34
N ASP A 65 11.10 2.57 4.70
CA ASP A 65 10.05 2.85 3.72
C ASP A 65 10.46 4.02 2.80
N LYS A 66 11.25 4.99 3.30
CA LYS A 66 11.85 6.06 2.48
C LYS A 66 12.87 5.51 1.49
N GLN A 67 13.79 4.66 1.96
CA GLN A 67 14.81 4.03 1.12
C GLN A 67 14.18 3.19 0.00
N ASP A 68 13.13 2.42 0.31
CA ASP A 68 12.42 1.62 -0.68
C ASP A 68 11.69 2.47 -1.74
N ALA A 69 11.20 3.66 -1.36
CA ALA A 69 10.48 4.57 -2.25
C ALA A 69 11.38 5.49 -3.08
N GLU A 70 12.64 5.69 -2.67
CA GLU A 70 13.57 6.63 -3.31
C GLU A 70 13.77 6.40 -4.80
N PRO A 71 13.91 5.15 -5.32
CA PRO A 71 14.05 4.93 -6.77
C PRO A 71 12.87 5.48 -7.57
N LEU A 72 11.64 5.30 -7.06
CA LEU A 72 10.44 5.84 -7.70
C LEU A 72 10.39 7.37 -7.60
N LEU A 73 10.76 7.93 -6.45
CA LEU A 73 10.82 9.38 -6.26
C LEU A 73 11.80 10.02 -7.25
N ASP A 74 12.97 9.42 -7.45
CA ASP A 74 13.96 9.90 -8.41
C ASP A 74 13.47 9.85 -9.86
N GLU A 75 12.81 8.77 -10.26
CA GLU A 75 12.18 8.68 -11.59
C GLU A 75 11.10 9.76 -11.77
N LEU A 76 10.25 9.96 -10.77
CA LEU A 76 9.19 10.98 -10.81
C LEU A 76 9.78 12.39 -10.84
N ARG A 77 10.80 12.70 -10.03
CA ARG A 77 11.51 14.00 -10.03
C ARG A 77 12.12 14.29 -11.40
N LYS A 78 12.79 13.30 -12.01
CA LYS A 78 13.34 13.41 -13.37
C LYS A 78 12.24 13.65 -14.40
N PHE A 79 11.12 12.94 -14.30
CA PHE A 79 9.98 13.10 -15.21
C PHE A 79 9.32 14.47 -15.10
N ILE A 80 9.16 14.98 -13.88
CA ILE A 80 8.65 16.33 -13.64
C ILE A 80 9.58 17.35 -14.31
N GLY A 81 10.90 17.14 -14.21
CA GLY A 81 11.94 18.05 -14.68
C GLY A 81 11.96 19.35 -13.87
N ASP A 82 13.01 20.15 -14.00
CA ASP A 82 13.13 21.50 -13.42
C ASP A 82 12.08 22.47 -13.98
N ASP A 83 10.79 22.22 -13.75
CA ASP A 83 9.66 23.11 -13.98
C ASP A 83 9.64 24.20 -12.88
N GLN A 84 10.82 24.72 -12.54
CA GLN A 84 11.00 26.03 -11.91
C GLN A 84 11.17 27.07 -13.02
N ALA A 85 10.06 27.36 -13.71
CA ALA A 85 9.87 28.60 -14.47
C ALA A 85 8.42 29.06 -14.26
#